data_AF-A0A9E7HTQ7-F1
#
_entry.id   AF-A0A9E7HTQ7-F1
#
_cell.length_a   1.000
_cell.length_b   1.000
_cell.length_c   1.000
_cell.angle_alpha   90.00
_cell.angle_beta   90.00
_cell.angle_gamma   90.00
#
_symmetry.space_group_name_H-M   'P 1'
#
loop_
_entity.id
_entity.type
_entity.pdbx_description
1 polymer ?
#
loop_
_entity_poly.entity_id
_entity_poly.type
_entity_poly.pdbx_seq_one_letter_code
_entity_poly.pdbx_strand_id
1 'polypeptide(L)'
;MQCSHGHVKSITDKHDVSIVWIDYSTWTCNYLYVPYGIDVGYVFHSLSLVRIYLCLLIALNNHFCWYLQYPVYFAYEDDKINAVLADVRRGDATGQPATATTGGYKLVVSTPEPRKASSPTITNIQGWLPGLVGDGTTQLPTIAVVASYDTFGAAPALSVGSDSNGSGVVALLEIARLFSRLYSSPKTRGRYNLLFGLTSGGPYNYNGTMKWLRSFDQRLRESIEYAVCLNSVGSWNNELWLHVSKPPENVYIKQVYESFSEVANELGVTVGIKHKKINISNPRVAWEHEQFSRVRVTAVTLSELSVAPELLQSTGGLYDTRHIVDETAIHRSIKLVAESLARHIYGCEGKNIQIFADNSSLAVNPSYVKSWLDLLSRTPRVAPFLSKNDPIISALKKELSDHTDEVHLQHESIDGMFSFYDSTQATLNIYQVASVTFDLLLLLALGSYLILLFSFLVITTRGLDDLINMFRRPPSRKAKAA
;
A
#
# COMPACT_ATOMS: atom_id res chain seq x y z
N MET A 1 -2.65 15.95 22.29
CA MET A 1 -2.82 17.37 21.93
C MET A 1 -1.44 17.99 21.71
N GLN A 2 -0.89 17.78 20.53
CA GLN A 2 0.20 18.50 19.84
C GLN A 2 0.56 17.58 18.67
N CYS A 3 -0.09 17.78 17.51
CA CYS A 3 0.38 17.20 16.26
C CYS A 3 1.49 18.12 15.76
N SER A 4 2.72 17.61 15.63
CA SER A 4 3.73 18.25 14.78
C SER A 4 3.15 18.29 13.37
N HIS A 5 3.00 19.49 12.83
CA HIS A 5 2.41 19.69 11.50
C HIS A 5 3.39 19.17 10.44
N GLY A 6 3.12 17.98 9.89
CA GLY A 6 3.70 17.60 8.61
C GLY A 6 3.17 18.51 7.50
N HIS A 7 4.05 19.03 6.65
CA HIS A 7 3.67 19.92 5.56
C HIS A 7 3.05 19.14 4.40
N VAL A 8 1.73 19.00 4.37
CA VAL A 8 1.03 18.59 3.15
C VAL A 8 1.06 19.75 2.16
N LYS A 9 1.67 19.51 1.00
CA LYS A 9 1.69 20.47 -0.10
C LYS A 9 0.54 20.10 -1.05
N SER A 10 -0.11 21.07 -1.68
CA SER A 10 -1.07 20.78 -2.76
C SER A 10 -1.04 21.88 -3.82
N ILE A 11 -1.31 21.50 -5.08
CA ILE A 11 -1.55 22.41 -6.21
C ILE A 11 -2.98 22.16 -6.68
N THR A 12 -3.75 23.23 -6.84
CA THR A 12 -5.12 23.20 -7.37
C THR A 12 -5.19 24.21 -8.50
N ASP A 13 -5.51 23.74 -9.72
CA ASP A 13 -5.79 24.63 -10.85
C ASP A 13 -7.25 25.14 -10.77
N LYS A 14 -7.53 26.32 -11.35
CA LYS A 14 -8.90 26.87 -11.54
C LYS A 14 -9.77 26.00 -12.46
N HIS A 15 -9.20 24.94 -13.03
CA HIS A 15 -9.85 23.98 -13.91
C HIS A 15 -9.89 22.57 -13.28
N ASP A 16 -10.20 22.49 -11.99
CA ASP A 16 -10.78 21.29 -11.38
C ASP A 16 -9.84 20.07 -11.21
N VAL A 17 -8.52 20.28 -11.18
CA VAL A 17 -7.53 19.23 -10.86
C VAL A 17 -6.80 19.56 -9.55
N SER A 18 -6.86 18.65 -8.59
CA SER A 18 -6.19 18.76 -7.28
C SER A 18 -5.06 17.73 -7.18
N ILE A 19 -3.83 18.19 -7.04
CA ILE A 19 -2.66 17.33 -6.79
C ILE A 19 -2.21 17.51 -5.35
N VAL A 20 -2.04 16.39 -4.65
CA VAL A 20 -1.72 16.34 -3.21
C VAL A 20 -0.38 15.67 -3.02
N TRP A 21 0.48 16.31 -2.24
CA TRP A 21 1.83 15.87 -1.93
C TRP A 21 1.93 15.57 -0.44
N ILE A 22 2.47 14.41 -0.09
CA ILE A 22 2.66 13.97 1.29
C ILE A 22 4.16 13.97 1.59
N ASP A 23 4.59 14.80 2.55
CA ASP A 23 5.94 14.76 3.13
C ASP A 23 5.92 13.77 4.32
N TYR A 24 6.73 12.71 4.22
CA TYR A 24 6.77 11.61 5.19
C TYR A 24 7.82 11.77 6.29
N SER A 25 8.60 12.85 6.30
CA SER A 25 9.74 12.97 7.23
C SER A 25 9.36 13.37 8.67
N THR A 26 8.08 13.71 8.94
CA THR A 26 7.66 14.37 10.21
C THR A 26 6.40 13.82 10.89
N TRP A 27 5.84 12.69 10.44
CA TRP A 27 4.59 12.17 11.00
C TRP A 27 4.80 11.19 12.17
N THR A 28 4.52 11.65 13.39
CA THR A 28 4.29 10.81 14.57
C THR A 28 2.83 10.99 15.02
N CYS A 29 1.99 9.96 14.90
CA CYS A 29 0.56 10.04 15.26
C CYS A 29 0.29 9.29 16.58
N ASN A 30 0.11 10.03 17.68
CA ASN A 30 -0.46 9.50 18.92
C ASN A 30 -2.00 9.57 18.85
N TYR A 31 -2.65 8.45 19.15
CA TYR A 31 -4.09 8.18 19.22
C TYR A 31 -5.02 9.41 19.33
N LEU A 32 -5.97 9.55 18.40
CA LEU A 32 -7.10 10.49 18.51
C LEU A 32 -8.43 9.72 18.52
N TYR A 33 -9.12 9.76 19.65
CA TYR A 33 -10.49 9.27 19.83
C TYR A 33 -11.46 10.44 19.55
N VAL A 34 -12.43 10.29 18.64
CA VAL A 34 -13.49 11.28 18.43
C VAL A 34 -14.85 10.58 18.49
N PRO A 35 -15.80 11.04 19.34
CA PRO A 35 -17.11 10.42 19.47
C PRO A 35 -18.06 10.85 18.34
N TYR A 36 -18.97 9.93 18.03
CA TYR A 36 -20.05 9.91 17.04
C TYR A 36 -20.70 11.24 16.58
N GLY A 37 -20.97 11.28 15.27
CA GLY A 37 -22.28 11.64 14.70
C GLY A 37 -22.52 13.11 14.37
N ILE A 38 -22.22 13.54 13.13
CA ILE A 38 -22.85 14.74 12.54
C ILE A 38 -23.03 14.52 11.02
N ASP A 39 -24.29 14.41 10.58
CA ASP A 39 -24.72 14.62 9.20
C ASP A 39 -24.56 16.11 8.85
N VAL A 40 -23.70 16.47 7.89
CA VAL A 40 -23.74 17.83 7.31
C VAL A 40 -23.39 17.84 5.83
N GLY A 41 -24.39 18.17 5.01
CA GLY A 41 -24.18 18.67 3.66
C GLY A 41 -23.70 20.13 3.71
N TYR A 42 -22.47 20.38 3.29
CA TYR A 42 -21.98 21.73 3.01
C TYR A 42 -21.42 21.79 1.58
N VAL A 43 -21.89 22.79 0.82
CA VAL A 43 -21.27 23.25 -0.42
C VAL A 43 -20.06 24.11 -0.02
N PHE A 44 -18.85 23.67 -0.35
CA PHE A 44 -17.61 24.28 0.15
C PHE A 44 -17.16 25.47 -0.70
N HIS A 45 -16.96 26.63 -0.04
CA HIS A 45 -16.57 27.90 -0.68
C HIS A 45 -15.13 28.35 -0.38
N SER A 46 -14.27 27.54 0.27
CA SER A 46 -12.92 27.96 0.69
C SER A 46 -11.84 26.88 0.55
N LEU A 47 -10.75 27.23 -0.15
CA LEU A 47 -9.57 26.39 -0.47
C LEU A 47 -8.72 25.96 0.76
N SER A 48 -8.78 26.72 1.86
CA SER A 48 -8.00 26.40 3.08
C SER A 48 -8.60 25.23 3.88
N LEU A 49 -9.93 25.09 3.86
CA LEU A 49 -10.64 23.99 4.50
C LEU A 49 -10.45 22.65 3.78
N VAL A 50 -10.33 22.68 2.44
CA VAL A 50 -10.04 21.48 1.62
C VAL A 50 -8.68 20.88 1.99
N ARG A 51 -7.64 21.71 2.18
CA ARG A 51 -6.31 21.23 2.60
C ARG A 51 -6.32 20.52 3.95
N ILE A 52 -6.99 21.10 4.95
CA ILE A 52 -7.04 20.52 6.31
C ILE A 52 -7.82 19.20 6.31
N TYR A 53 -8.92 19.11 5.55
CA TYR A 53 -9.69 17.88 5.43
C TYR A 53 -8.94 16.79 4.67
N LEU A 54 -8.20 17.14 3.61
CA LEU A 54 -7.44 16.19 2.80
C LEU A 54 -6.26 15.58 3.58
N CYS A 55 -5.60 16.36 4.45
CA CYS A 55 -4.62 15.86 5.41
C CYS A 55 -5.24 14.84 6.38
N LEU A 56 -6.43 15.15 6.92
CA LEU A 56 -7.15 14.27 7.83
C LEU A 56 -7.63 12.99 7.11
N LEU A 57 -8.05 13.11 5.84
CA LEU A 57 -8.51 12.01 4.98
C LEU A 57 -7.39 11.01 4.66
N ILE A 58 -6.17 11.51 4.38
CA ILE A 58 -4.98 10.68 4.12
C ILE A 58 -4.49 9.99 5.40
N ALA A 59 -4.58 10.69 6.55
CA ALA A 59 -4.13 10.15 7.83
C ALA A 59 -5.09 9.14 8.44
N LEU A 60 -6.40 9.23 8.14
CA LEU A 60 -7.39 8.42 8.84
C LEU A 60 -7.77 7.12 8.14
N ASN A 61 -7.61 6.93 6.82
CA ASN A 61 -8.03 5.72 6.05
C ASN A 61 -9.48 5.20 6.31
N ASN A 62 -10.23 5.77 7.27
CA ASN A 62 -11.48 5.24 7.82
C ASN A 62 -12.71 5.75 7.07
N HIS A 63 -12.53 6.70 6.15
CA HIS A 63 -13.63 7.28 5.38
C HIS A 63 -13.22 7.50 3.92
N PHE A 64 -12.84 6.45 3.19
CA PHE A 64 -12.63 6.53 1.73
C PHE A 64 -13.93 6.71 0.92
N CYS A 65 -15.08 6.75 1.58
CA CYS A 65 -16.39 6.86 0.93
C CYS A 65 -16.85 8.32 0.86
N TRP A 66 -16.09 9.19 0.18
CA TRP A 66 -16.55 10.53 -0.18
C TRP A 66 -16.59 10.66 -1.71
N TYR A 67 -17.72 11.17 -2.22
CA TYR A 67 -17.86 11.51 -3.64
C TYR A 67 -17.04 12.76 -3.94
N LEU A 68 -15.79 12.56 -4.36
CA LEU A 68 -14.94 13.64 -4.86
C LEU A 68 -15.38 13.97 -6.29
N GLN A 69 -15.79 15.23 -6.51
CA GLN A 69 -16.14 15.72 -7.85
C GLN A 69 -14.91 15.91 -8.76
N TYR A 70 -13.72 15.93 -8.17
CA TYR A 70 -12.46 16.19 -8.86
C TYR A 70 -11.51 14.99 -8.75
N PRO A 71 -10.79 14.64 -9.83
CA PRO A 71 -9.80 13.58 -9.78
C PRO A 71 -8.62 14.00 -8.90
N VAL A 72 -8.17 13.08 -8.05
CA VAL A 72 -7.01 13.25 -7.18
C VAL A 72 -5.93 12.28 -7.64
N TYR A 73 -4.75 12.83 -7.95
CA TYR A 73 -3.60 12.04 -8.37
C TYR A 73 -2.53 12.07 -7.28
N PHE A 74 -1.87 10.93 -7.10
CA PHE A 74 -0.73 10.76 -6.20
C PHE A 74 0.53 10.54 -7.02
N ALA A 75 1.61 11.22 -6.66
CA ALA A 75 2.91 11.06 -7.28
C ALA A 75 4.01 11.17 -6.22
N TYR A 76 5.14 10.53 -6.48
CA TYR A 76 6.34 10.71 -5.67
C TYR A 76 6.86 12.13 -5.79
N GLU A 77 7.51 12.61 -4.72
CA GLU A 77 8.19 13.89 -4.75
C GLU A 77 9.37 13.84 -5.74
N ASP A 78 9.42 14.82 -6.65
CA ASP A 78 10.48 14.98 -7.65
C ASP A 78 10.94 16.44 -7.62
N ASP A 79 12.21 16.69 -7.92
CA ASP A 79 12.81 18.02 -7.96
C ASP A 79 12.07 18.93 -8.95
N LYS A 80 11.63 18.36 -10.08
CA LYS A 80 10.84 19.09 -11.09
C LYS A 80 9.49 19.54 -10.55
N ILE A 81 8.82 18.65 -9.83
CA ILE A 81 7.53 18.94 -9.19
C ILE A 81 7.69 20.00 -8.11
N ASN A 82 8.75 19.90 -7.32
CA ASN A 82 9.08 20.87 -6.29
C ASN A 82 9.39 22.25 -6.87
N ALA A 83 10.07 22.32 -8.01
CA ALA A 83 10.31 23.58 -8.73
C ALA A 83 8.99 24.21 -9.19
N VAL A 84 8.10 23.45 -9.84
CA VAL A 84 6.78 23.91 -10.27
C VAL A 84 5.96 24.41 -9.07
N LEU A 85 5.95 23.66 -7.96
CA LEU A 85 5.24 24.03 -6.75
C LEU A 85 5.80 25.32 -6.12
N ALA A 86 7.13 25.48 -6.10
CA ALA A 86 7.77 26.67 -5.57
C ALA A 86 7.41 27.91 -6.41
N ASP A 87 7.35 27.76 -7.73
CA ASP A 87 6.93 28.83 -8.64
C ASP A 87 5.46 29.20 -8.45
N VAL A 88 4.56 28.21 -8.34
CA VAL A 88 3.13 28.45 -8.05
C VAL A 88 2.96 29.19 -6.72
N ARG A 89 3.66 28.75 -5.67
CA ARG A 89 3.63 29.42 -4.35
C ARG A 89 4.17 30.84 -4.41
N ARG A 90 5.21 31.08 -5.21
CA ARG A 90 5.78 32.43 -5.40
C ARG A 90 4.76 33.32 -6.11
N GLY A 91 4.06 32.82 -7.13
CA GLY A 91 2.99 33.52 -7.82
C GLY A 91 1.83 33.89 -6.89
N ASP A 92 1.38 32.94 -6.07
CA ASP A 92 0.30 33.18 -5.10
C ASP A 92 0.70 34.21 -4.04
N ALA A 93 1.92 34.12 -3.48
CA ALA A 93 2.41 35.03 -2.46
C ALA A 93 2.63 36.46 -2.98
N THR A 94 2.96 36.61 -4.26
CA THR A 94 3.12 37.92 -4.92
C THR A 94 1.79 38.50 -5.39
N GLY A 95 0.67 37.81 -5.19
CA GLY A 95 -0.65 38.26 -5.64
C GLY A 95 -0.79 38.30 -7.17
N GLN A 96 0.12 37.63 -7.89
CA GLN A 96 0.08 37.45 -9.34
C GLN A 96 -0.22 35.97 -9.64
N PRO A 97 -1.46 35.51 -9.40
CA PRO A 97 -1.85 34.16 -9.79
C PRO A 97 -1.67 34.01 -11.31
N ALA A 98 -1.35 32.80 -11.76
CA ALA A 98 -1.21 32.48 -13.17
C ALA A 98 -2.40 33.05 -13.97
N THR A 99 -2.15 34.08 -14.75
CA THR A 99 -3.14 34.76 -15.59
C THR A 99 -2.64 34.74 -17.02
N ALA A 100 -3.53 35.03 -17.98
CA ALA A 100 -3.18 35.06 -19.40
C ALA A 100 -1.96 35.96 -19.71
N THR A 101 -1.65 36.94 -18.87
CA THR A 101 -0.54 37.90 -19.06
C THR A 101 0.81 37.48 -18.45
N THR A 102 0.83 36.63 -17.42
CA THR A 102 2.06 36.22 -16.71
C THR A 102 2.57 34.83 -17.11
N GLY A 103 1.77 34.08 -17.89
CA GLY A 103 2.07 32.69 -18.20
C GLY A 103 1.74 31.78 -17.02
N GLY A 104 1.35 30.54 -17.30
CA GLY A 104 0.89 29.60 -16.29
C GLY A 104 1.31 28.17 -16.60
N TYR A 105 1.17 27.29 -15.62
CA TYR A 105 1.32 25.86 -15.84
C TYR A 105 -0.03 25.25 -16.22
N LYS A 106 -0.07 24.54 -17.33
CA LYS A 106 -1.21 23.71 -17.75
C LYS A 106 -0.90 22.25 -17.44
N LEU A 107 -1.69 21.69 -16.53
CA LEU A 107 -1.60 20.30 -16.12
C LEU A 107 -2.54 19.46 -16.98
N VAL A 108 -1.99 18.52 -17.75
CA VAL A 108 -2.78 17.64 -18.62
C VAL A 108 -2.51 16.20 -18.24
N VAL A 109 -3.54 15.49 -17.82
CA VAL A 109 -3.47 14.04 -17.60
C VAL A 109 -3.98 13.35 -18.86
N SER A 110 -3.16 12.46 -19.41
CA SER A 110 -3.50 11.68 -20.59
C SER A 110 -3.80 10.25 -20.18
N THR A 111 -5.06 9.98 -19.81
CA THR A 111 -5.53 8.62 -19.48
C THR A 111 -6.86 8.32 -20.15
N PRO A 112 -7.07 7.08 -20.62
CA PRO A 112 -8.39 6.64 -21.08
C PRO A 112 -9.38 6.63 -19.90
N GLU A 113 -10.68 6.69 -20.21
CA GLU A 113 -11.71 6.54 -19.19
C GLU A 113 -11.62 5.17 -18.50
N PRO A 114 -11.65 5.13 -17.15
CA PRO A 114 -11.60 3.88 -16.39
C PRO A 114 -12.75 2.95 -16.77
N ARG A 115 -12.43 1.71 -17.10
CA ARG A 115 -13.36 0.63 -17.39
C ARG A 115 -13.43 -0.31 -16.20
N LYS A 116 -14.60 -0.93 -16.01
CA LYS A 116 -14.77 -1.95 -14.99
C LYS A 116 -13.88 -3.15 -15.30
N ALA A 117 -13.02 -3.54 -14.35
CA ALA A 117 -12.16 -4.71 -14.45
C ALA A 117 -13.02 -5.99 -14.52
N SER A 118 -12.78 -6.80 -15.55
CA SER A 118 -13.49 -8.07 -15.73
C SER A 118 -12.89 -9.14 -14.81
N SER A 119 -13.62 -9.51 -13.76
CA SER A 119 -13.34 -10.64 -12.85
C SER A 119 -11.86 -10.75 -12.41
N PRO A 120 -11.40 -9.89 -11.49
CA PRO A 120 -10.04 -9.97 -10.98
C PRO A 120 -9.75 -11.34 -10.34
N THR A 121 -8.53 -11.82 -10.50
CA THR A 121 -8.10 -13.12 -10.00
C THR A 121 -7.17 -12.99 -8.81
N ILE A 122 -7.36 -13.84 -7.81
CA ILE A 122 -6.48 -14.02 -6.66
C ILE A 122 -5.70 -15.32 -6.82
N THR A 123 -4.47 -15.32 -6.32
CA THR A 123 -3.57 -16.47 -6.42
C THR A 123 -3.12 -16.86 -5.03
N ASN A 124 -3.44 -18.07 -4.57
CA ASN A 124 -2.91 -18.58 -3.32
C ASN A 124 -1.72 -19.51 -3.63
N ILE A 125 -0.68 -19.43 -2.81
CA ILE A 125 0.51 -20.26 -2.91
C ILE A 125 0.57 -21.11 -1.65
N GLN A 126 0.62 -22.43 -1.81
CA GLN A 126 0.82 -23.35 -0.69
C GLN A 126 2.13 -24.11 -0.87
N GLY A 127 2.89 -24.26 0.21
CA GLY A 127 4.09 -25.08 0.29
C GLY A 127 3.94 -26.14 1.38
N TRP A 128 4.28 -27.39 1.06
CA TRP A 128 4.17 -28.52 1.99
C TRP A 128 5.55 -29.02 2.41
N LEU A 129 5.77 -29.13 3.72
CA LEU A 129 6.97 -29.71 4.30
C LEU A 129 6.56 -30.90 5.19
N PRO A 130 6.73 -32.16 4.71
CA PRO A 130 6.26 -33.33 5.42
C PRO A 130 7.07 -33.60 6.69
N GLY A 131 6.42 -34.13 7.72
CA GLY A 131 7.06 -34.66 8.92
C GLY A 131 7.61 -36.08 8.72
N LEU A 132 8.30 -36.59 9.73
CA LEU A 132 8.74 -37.99 9.76
C LEU A 132 7.62 -38.88 10.31
N VAL A 133 7.14 -39.79 9.48
CA VAL A 133 6.15 -40.80 9.87
C VAL A 133 6.87 -41.87 10.72
N GLY A 134 6.37 -42.13 11.92
CA GLY A 134 6.87 -43.21 12.78
C GLY A 134 6.21 -44.55 12.45
N ASP A 135 6.85 -45.65 12.85
CA ASP A 135 6.28 -47.00 12.70
C ASP A 135 4.97 -47.11 13.50
N GLY A 136 3.83 -47.01 12.80
CA GLY A 136 2.49 -47.27 13.35
C GLY A 136 1.44 -46.17 13.15
N THR A 137 1.82 -44.95 12.72
CA THR A 137 0.85 -43.87 12.42
C THR A 137 0.74 -43.61 10.93
N THR A 138 -0.47 -43.68 10.37
CA THR A 138 -0.73 -43.46 8.93
C THR A 138 -0.96 -41.98 8.58
N GLN A 139 -1.21 -41.11 9.56
CA GLN A 139 -1.44 -39.68 9.33
C GLN A 139 -0.83 -38.85 10.48
N LEU A 140 0.03 -37.88 10.13
CA LEU A 140 0.62 -36.93 11.07
C LEU A 140 -0.26 -35.67 11.19
N PRO A 141 -0.32 -35.05 12.38
CA PRO A 141 -0.93 -33.74 12.55
C PRO A 141 -0.17 -32.68 11.73
N THR A 142 -0.91 -31.67 11.29
CA THR A 142 -0.38 -30.58 10.46
C THR A 142 -0.51 -29.25 11.20
N ILE A 143 0.57 -28.46 11.22
CA ILE A 143 0.57 -27.09 11.69
C ILE A 143 0.67 -26.18 10.46
N ALA A 144 -0.26 -25.24 10.33
CA ALA A 144 -0.24 -24.29 9.22
C ALA A 144 0.35 -22.95 9.67
N VAL A 145 1.26 -22.38 8.88
CA VAL A 145 1.73 -21.00 9.03
C VAL A 145 1.29 -20.23 7.79
N VAL A 146 0.52 -19.17 8.00
CA VAL A 146 -0.18 -18.48 6.91
C VAL A 146 0.07 -16.98 6.99
N ALA A 147 0.22 -16.33 5.85
CA ALA A 147 0.29 -14.88 5.74
C ALA A 147 -0.40 -14.41 4.47
N SER A 148 -1.21 -13.36 4.59
CA SER A 148 -1.71 -12.63 3.43
C SER A 148 -0.60 -11.76 2.87
N TYR A 149 -0.45 -11.71 1.55
CA TYR A 149 0.57 -10.86 0.90
C TYR A 149 0.00 -9.63 0.18
N ASP A 150 -1.32 -9.51 0.10
CA ASP A 150 -1.97 -8.43 -0.65
C ASP A 150 -2.09 -7.14 0.15
N THR A 151 -2.16 -6.04 -0.59
CA THR A 151 -2.34 -4.69 -0.06
C THR A 151 -3.55 -4.00 -0.67
N PHE A 152 -3.95 -2.91 -0.04
CA PHE A 152 -4.95 -1.98 -0.52
C PHE A 152 -4.63 -0.59 0.00
N GLY A 153 -4.76 0.40 -0.87
CA GLY A 153 -4.54 1.80 -0.53
C GLY A 153 -5.21 2.73 -1.54
N ALA A 154 -5.20 4.03 -1.24
CA ALA A 154 -5.81 5.07 -2.07
C ALA A 154 -5.34 5.04 -3.53
N ALA A 155 -4.05 4.77 -3.73
CA ALA A 155 -3.43 4.62 -5.04
C ALA A 155 -2.87 3.19 -5.15
N PRO A 156 -3.53 2.28 -5.90
CA PRO A 156 -3.12 0.89 -5.97
C PRO A 156 -1.68 0.67 -6.45
N ALA A 157 -1.20 1.50 -7.39
CA ALA A 157 0.16 1.42 -7.90
C ALA A 157 1.24 1.86 -6.90
N LEU A 158 0.87 2.52 -5.79
CA LEU A 158 1.79 2.99 -4.75
C LEU A 158 1.59 2.26 -3.42
N SER A 159 0.60 1.38 -3.33
CA SER A 159 0.26 0.63 -2.11
C SER A 159 1.18 -0.59 -1.97
N VAL A 160 2.35 -0.39 -1.37
CA VAL A 160 3.36 -1.44 -1.18
C VAL A 160 3.13 -2.28 0.08
N GLY A 161 2.65 -1.66 1.16
CA GLY A 161 2.38 -2.31 2.46
C GLY A 161 3.61 -3.01 3.02
N SER A 162 4.57 -2.23 3.51
CA SER A 162 5.85 -2.77 4.01
C SER A 162 5.65 -3.52 5.32
N ASP A 163 4.96 -2.89 6.29
CA ASP A 163 4.55 -3.58 7.50
C ASP A 163 3.19 -4.27 7.33
N SER A 164 2.19 -3.60 6.76
CA SER A 164 0.87 -4.19 6.50
C SER A 164 1.03 -5.36 5.55
N ASN A 165 0.89 -6.58 6.06
CA ASN A 165 1.06 -7.85 5.34
C ASN A 165 2.49 -8.15 4.84
N GLY A 166 3.27 -7.15 4.41
CA GLY A 166 4.66 -7.33 3.95
C GLY A 166 5.56 -8.00 4.98
N SER A 167 5.58 -7.50 6.22
CA SER A 167 6.41 -8.07 7.29
C SER A 167 6.02 -9.51 7.66
N GLY A 168 4.72 -9.83 7.60
CA GLY A 168 4.20 -11.19 7.82
C GLY A 168 4.66 -12.18 6.75
N VAL A 169 4.70 -11.75 5.48
CA VAL A 169 5.21 -12.57 4.37
C VAL A 169 6.70 -12.85 4.54
N VAL A 170 7.51 -11.84 4.84
CA VAL A 170 8.95 -12.02 5.09
C VAL A 170 9.16 -13.00 6.24
N ALA A 171 8.38 -12.86 7.31
CA ALA A 171 8.47 -13.76 8.44
C ALA A 171 8.14 -15.21 8.07
N LEU A 172 7.07 -15.44 7.30
CA LEU A 172 6.69 -16.78 6.82
C LEU A 172 7.79 -17.40 5.95
N LEU A 173 8.36 -16.65 5.01
CA LEU A 173 9.42 -17.14 4.11
C LEU A 173 10.67 -17.55 4.89
N GLU A 174 11.06 -16.77 5.89
CA GLU A 174 12.21 -17.10 6.74
C GLU A 174 11.93 -18.30 7.65
N ILE A 175 10.72 -18.41 8.21
CA ILE A 175 10.31 -19.59 8.99
C ILE A 175 10.37 -20.85 8.11
N ALA A 176 9.88 -20.77 6.86
CA ALA A 176 9.96 -21.88 5.91
C ALA A 176 11.43 -22.30 5.66
N ARG A 177 12.33 -21.33 5.46
CA ARG A 177 13.78 -21.59 5.31
C ARG A 177 14.39 -22.26 6.54
N LEU A 178 14.04 -21.82 7.75
CA LEU A 178 14.54 -22.39 9.00
C LEU A 178 14.10 -23.83 9.18
N PHE A 179 12.81 -24.11 8.98
CA PHE A 179 12.26 -25.45 9.11
C PHE A 179 12.72 -26.39 8.00
N SER A 180 12.91 -25.90 6.77
CA SER A 180 13.50 -26.68 5.69
C SER A 180 14.86 -27.25 6.07
N ARG A 181 15.73 -26.39 6.62
CA ARG A 181 17.06 -26.79 7.11
C ARG A 181 16.97 -27.75 8.28
N LEU A 182 16.05 -27.51 9.21
CA LEU A 182 15.84 -28.39 10.36
C LEU A 182 15.29 -29.77 9.96
N TYR A 183 14.43 -29.84 8.95
CA TYR A 183 13.79 -31.08 8.49
C TYR A 183 14.62 -31.84 7.45
N SER A 184 15.70 -31.24 6.95
CA SER A 184 16.62 -31.84 5.97
C SER A 184 17.24 -33.16 6.42
N SER A 185 17.48 -33.32 7.74
CA SER A 185 18.03 -34.55 8.30
C SER A 185 16.92 -35.42 8.90
N PRO A 186 16.86 -36.73 8.57
CA PRO A 186 15.88 -37.65 9.15
C PRO A 186 15.92 -37.72 10.67
N LYS A 187 17.07 -37.43 11.30
CA LYS A 187 17.22 -37.46 12.76
C LYS A 187 16.57 -36.26 13.46
N THR A 188 16.52 -35.13 12.77
CA THR A 188 15.96 -33.88 13.31
C THR A 188 14.55 -33.63 12.80
N ARG A 189 14.08 -34.36 11.79
CA ARG A 189 12.72 -34.22 11.26
C ARG A 189 11.65 -34.55 12.31
N GLY A 190 10.80 -33.57 12.62
CA GLY A 190 9.73 -33.69 13.63
C GLY A 190 8.54 -34.55 13.17
N ARG A 191 7.64 -34.86 14.12
CA ARG A 191 6.42 -35.67 13.89
C ARG A 191 5.20 -34.84 13.47
N TYR A 192 5.42 -33.69 12.85
CA TYR A 192 4.38 -32.79 12.37
C TYR A 192 4.62 -32.46 10.91
N ASN A 193 3.55 -32.33 10.14
CA ASN A 193 3.62 -31.70 8.83
C ASN A 193 3.53 -30.19 9.00
N LEU A 194 4.32 -29.45 8.22
CA LEU A 194 4.25 -28.00 8.16
C LEU A 194 3.65 -27.56 6.83
N LEU A 195 2.57 -26.79 6.91
CA LEU A 195 1.89 -26.22 5.75
C LEU A 195 2.14 -24.71 5.74
N PHE A 196 2.81 -24.21 4.71
CA PHE A 196 3.04 -22.79 4.51
C PHE A 196 2.03 -22.24 3.50
N GLY A 197 1.24 -21.24 3.88
CA GLY A 197 0.24 -20.63 3.01
C GLY A 197 0.49 -19.14 2.80
N LEU A 198 0.76 -18.74 1.56
CA LEU A 198 0.71 -17.33 1.16
C LEU A 198 -0.62 -17.09 0.46
N THR A 199 -1.50 -16.35 1.12
CA THR A 199 -2.87 -16.13 0.67
C THR A 199 -3.03 -14.76 0.03
N SER A 200 -3.92 -14.70 -0.95
CA SER A 200 -4.36 -13.48 -1.59
C SER A 200 -5.79 -13.14 -1.11
N GLY A 201 -6.25 -11.92 -1.32
CA GLY A 201 -7.55 -11.43 -0.94
C GLY A 201 -7.67 -10.92 0.49
N GLY A 202 -6.57 -10.65 1.21
CA GLY A 202 -6.57 -10.19 2.61
C GLY A 202 -7.49 -8.99 2.87
N PRO A 203 -7.28 -7.83 2.22
CA PRO A 203 -8.14 -6.64 2.37
C PRO A 203 -9.61 -6.88 1.98
N TYR A 204 -9.90 -7.93 1.22
CA TYR A 204 -11.23 -8.29 0.73
C TYR A 204 -11.86 -9.39 1.58
N ASN A 205 -11.85 -9.21 2.91
CA ASN A 205 -12.28 -10.20 3.90
C ASN A 205 -11.54 -11.54 3.79
N TYR A 206 -10.25 -11.55 3.45
CA TYR A 206 -9.47 -12.79 3.31
C TYR A 206 -10.14 -13.81 2.37
N ASN A 207 -10.65 -13.33 1.23
CA ASN A 207 -11.41 -14.16 0.28
C ASN A 207 -10.57 -15.34 -0.23
N GLY A 208 -9.28 -15.13 -0.52
CA GLY A 208 -8.42 -16.22 -0.98
C GLY A 208 -8.16 -17.26 0.10
N THR A 209 -7.96 -16.87 1.35
CA THR A 209 -7.88 -17.82 2.48
C THR A 209 -9.17 -18.65 2.59
N MET A 210 -10.34 -18.02 2.45
CA MET A 210 -11.62 -18.74 2.50
C MET A 210 -11.76 -19.76 1.36
N LYS A 211 -11.39 -19.37 0.14
CA LYS A 211 -11.45 -20.27 -1.03
C LYS A 211 -10.40 -21.39 -0.95
N TRP A 212 -9.22 -21.07 -0.43
CA TRP A 212 -8.16 -22.04 -0.17
C TRP A 212 -8.61 -23.10 0.83
N LEU A 213 -9.17 -22.68 1.97
CA LEU A 213 -9.68 -23.59 2.98
C LEU A 213 -10.85 -24.44 2.50
N ARG A 214 -11.69 -23.92 1.60
CA ARG A 214 -12.78 -24.69 0.98
C ARG A 214 -12.29 -25.71 -0.04
N SER A 215 -11.13 -25.49 -0.65
CA SER A 215 -10.52 -26.45 -1.58
C SER A 215 -10.00 -27.70 -0.86
N PHE A 216 -9.79 -27.62 0.45
CA PHE A 216 -9.30 -28.74 1.24
C PHE A 216 -10.37 -29.80 1.50
N ASP A 217 -9.99 -31.04 1.25
CA ASP A 217 -10.73 -32.21 1.68
C ASP A 217 -10.97 -32.19 3.19
N GLN A 218 -12.08 -32.79 3.62
CA GLN A 218 -12.43 -32.84 5.04
C GLN A 218 -11.33 -33.48 5.89
N ARG A 219 -10.69 -34.54 5.38
CA ARG A 219 -9.58 -35.24 6.06
C ARG A 219 -8.37 -34.34 6.30
N LEU A 220 -8.07 -33.46 5.34
CA LEU A 220 -6.96 -32.51 5.48
C LEU A 220 -7.30 -31.44 6.51
N ARG A 221 -8.53 -30.89 6.47
CA ARG A 221 -8.99 -29.89 7.44
C ARG A 221 -8.99 -30.42 8.87
N GLU A 222 -9.40 -31.66 9.07
CA GLU A 222 -9.38 -32.32 10.39
C GLU A 222 -7.96 -32.66 10.86
N SER A 223 -6.99 -32.79 9.94
CA SER A 223 -5.59 -33.01 10.27
C SER A 223 -4.82 -31.75 10.65
N ILE A 224 -5.37 -30.56 10.35
CA ILE A 224 -4.78 -29.28 10.77
C ILE A 224 -5.14 -29.06 12.24
N GLU A 225 -4.15 -29.21 13.11
CA GLU A 225 -4.33 -29.07 14.55
C GLU A 225 -4.58 -27.61 14.94
N TYR A 226 -3.71 -26.73 14.44
CA TYR A 226 -3.91 -25.29 14.48
C TYR A 226 -3.17 -24.58 13.35
N ALA A 227 -3.59 -23.34 13.07
CA ALA A 227 -2.92 -22.43 12.15
C ALA A 227 -2.43 -21.15 12.86
N VAL A 228 -1.24 -20.67 12.50
CA VAL A 228 -0.67 -19.40 12.95
C VAL A 228 -0.68 -18.45 11.75
N CYS A 229 -1.48 -17.40 11.83
CA CYS A 229 -1.55 -16.35 10.82
C CYS A 229 -0.64 -15.18 11.22
N LEU A 230 0.23 -14.72 10.33
CA LEU A 230 1.16 -13.62 10.58
C LEU A 230 0.67 -12.35 9.89
N ASN A 231 0.52 -11.26 10.64
CA ASN A 231 0.05 -9.97 10.12
C ASN A 231 0.75 -8.82 10.84
N SER A 232 1.38 -7.88 10.12
CA SER A 232 1.99 -6.67 10.71
C SER A 232 2.84 -6.97 11.95
N VAL A 233 3.99 -7.59 11.72
CA VAL A 233 4.94 -8.02 12.77
C VAL A 233 6.27 -7.26 12.68
N GLY A 234 6.28 -6.10 12.02
CA GLY A 234 7.50 -5.37 11.70
C GLY A 234 7.63 -3.97 12.31
N SER A 235 6.58 -3.40 12.93
CA SER A 235 6.62 -2.05 13.51
C SER A 235 6.38 -2.02 15.03
N TRP A 236 6.43 -3.18 15.70
CA TRP A 236 6.19 -3.27 17.15
C TRP A 236 7.46 -3.00 17.96
N ASN A 237 7.26 -2.41 19.15
CA ASN A 237 8.36 -2.16 20.08
C ASN A 237 8.63 -3.40 20.94
N ASN A 238 7.73 -3.69 21.89
CA ASN A 238 7.88 -4.78 22.87
C ASN A 238 6.60 -5.59 23.13
N GLU A 239 5.48 -5.24 22.50
CA GLU A 239 4.19 -5.90 22.73
C GLU A 239 3.66 -6.51 21.42
N LEU A 240 3.25 -7.77 21.49
CA LEU A 240 2.56 -8.47 20.41
C LEU A 240 1.25 -9.06 20.92
N TRP A 241 0.26 -9.18 20.03
CA TRP A 241 -1.06 -9.66 20.37
C TRP A 241 -1.40 -10.93 19.58
N LEU A 242 -1.82 -11.95 20.30
CA LEU A 242 -2.45 -13.14 19.75
C LEU A 242 -3.97 -12.97 19.75
N HIS A 243 -4.53 -12.79 18.55
CA HIS A 243 -5.96 -12.70 18.33
C HIS A 243 -6.53 -14.09 18.10
N VAL A 244 -7.58 -14.43 18.86
CA VAL A 244 -8.22 -15.74 18.80
C VAL A 244 -9.73 -15.63 18.74
N SER A 245 -10.33 -16.53 17.97
CA SER A 245 -11.79 -16.62 17.77
C SER A 245 -12.47 -17.66 18.64
N LYS A 246 -11.76 -18.75 18.95
CA LYS A 246 -12.21 -19.76 19.90
C LYS A 246 -11.82 -19.33 21.32
N PRO A 247 -12.58 -19.78 22.34
CA PRO A 247 -12.30 -19.48 23.73
C PRO A 247 -10.86 -19.85 24.13
N PRO A 248 -10.20 -19.05 24.99
CA PRO A 248 -8.87 -19.37 25.50
C PRO A 248 -8.82 -20.65 26.34
N GLU A 249 -9.97 -21.16 26.79
CA GLU A 249 -10.10 -22.47 27.45
C GLU A 249 -9.86 -23.65 26.51
N ASN A 250 -9.80 -23.43 25.19
CA ASN A 250 -9.46 -24.49 24.24
C ASN A 250 -8.02 -24.95 24.45
N VAL A 251 -7.82 -26.28 24.54
CA VAL A 251 -6.52 -26.91 24.82
C VAL A 251 -5.42 -26.43 23.86
N TYR A 252 -5.71 -26.36 22.56
CA TYR A 252 -4.74 -25.95 21.55
C TYR A 252 -4.37 -24.47 21.65
N ILE A 253 -5.34 -23.60 21.92
CA ILE A 253 -5.06 -22.16 22.09
C ILE A 253 -4.24 -21.92 23.35
N LYS A 254 -4.59 -22.59 24.44
CA LYS A 254 -3.85 -22.51 25.69
C LYS A 254 -2.40 -22.94 25.48
N GLN A 255 -2.18 -24.07 24.82
CA GLN A 255 -0.85 -24.59 24.52
C GLN A 255 -0.04 -23.62 23.64
N VAL A 256 -0.65 -23.08 22.58
CA VAL A 256 0.00 -22.07 21.71
C VAL A 256 0.34 -20.82 22.52
N TYR A 257 -0.58 -20.31 23.34
CA TYR A 257 -0.34 -19.11 24.14
C TYR A 257 0.76 -19.32 25.19
N GLU A 258 0.76 -20.43 25.90
CA GLU A 258 1.79 -20.77 26.89
C GLU A 258 3.17 -20.89 26.22
N SER A 259 3.26 -21.62 25.10
CA SER A 259 4.51 -21.75 24.35
C SER A 259 5.03 -20.40 23.85
N PHE A 260 4.17 -19.55 23.29
CA PHE A 260 4.56 -18.21 22.83
C PHE A 260 4.95 -17.30 23.99
N SER A 261 4.25 -17.36 25.11
CA SER A 261 4.53 -16.53 26.28
C SER A 261 5.89 -16.89 26.92
N GLU A 262 6.21 -18.17 27.03
CA GLU A 262 7.51 -18.64 27.52
C GLU A 262 8.67 -18.11 26.66
N VAL A 263 8.59 -18.31 25.34
CA VAL A 263 9.62 -17.84 24.40
C VAL A 263 9.69 -16.31 24.39
N ALA A 264 8.55 -15.62 24.45
CA ALA A 264 8.51 -14.17 24.49
C ALA A 264 9.23 -13.61 25.74
N ASN A 265 9.01 -14.22 26.91
CA ASN A 265 9.67 -13.82 28.14
C ASN A 265 11.21 -13.98 28.05
N GLU A 266 11.69 -15.03 27.40
CA GLU A 266 13.13 -15.24 27.16
C GLU A 266 13.71 -14.19 26.19
N LEU A 267 12.92 -13.74 25.22
CA LEU A 267 13.29 -12.68 24.27
C LEU A 267 13.09 -11.27 24.83
N GLY A 268 12.52 -11.12 26.03
CA GLY A 268 12.20 -9.83 26.64
C GLY A 268 11.00 -9.12 26.01
N VAL A 269 10.06 -9.89 25.45
CA VAL A 269 8.87 -9.43 24.71
C VAL A 269 7.62 -9.82 25.50
N THR A 270 6.58 -8.99 25.46
CA THR A 270 5.28 -9.34 26.03
C THR A 270 4.32 -9.79 24.94
N VAL A 271 3.71 -10.96 25.12
CA VAL A 271 2.66 -11.48 24.23
C VAL A 271 1.35 -11.52 24.99
N GLY A 272 0.38 -10.69 24.56
CA GLY A 272 -0.96 -10.67 25.12
C GLY A 272 -1.94 -11.49 24.29
N ILE A 273 -3.01 -11.98 24.90
CA ILE A 273 -4.10 -12.69 24.21
C ILE A 273 -5.36 -11.82 24.12
N LYS A 274 -5.98 -11.78 22.95
CA LYS A 274 -7.25 -11.09 22.68
C LYS A 274 -8.25 -12.08 22.11
N HIS A 275 -9.31 -12.35 22.86
CA HIS A 275 -10.38 -13.23 22.41
C HIS A 275 -11.57 -12.41 21.88
N LYS A 276 -12.03 -12.75 20.67
CA LYS A 276 -13.24 -12.19 20.05
C LYS A 276 -14.02 -13.30 19.37
N LYS A 277 -15.24 -13.57 19.87
CA LYS A 277 -16.13 -14.54 19.25
C LYS A 277 -16.56 -14.09 17.86
N ILE A 278 -16.46 -15.00 16.87
CA ILE A 278 -16.91 -14.72 15.51
C ILE A 278 -18.43 -14.56 15.43
N ASN A 279 -18.87 -13.57 14.64
CA ASN A 279 -20.27 -13.45 14.26
C ASN A 279 -20.45 -13.99 12.82
N ILE A 280 -21.06 -15.16 12.69
CA ILE A 280 -21.25 -15.86 11.41
C ILE A 280 -22.19 -15.08 10.48
N SER A 281 -23.13 -14.29 11.01
CA SER A 281 -24.05 -13.51 10.19
C SER A 281 -23.39 -12.26 9.59
N ASN A 282 -22.28 -11.79 10.15
CA ASN A 282 -21.55 -10.67 9.60
C ASN A 282 -20.65 -11.15 8.46
N PRO A 283 -20.81 -10.66 7.21
CA PRO A 283 -19.93 -11.05 6.12
C PRO A 283 -18.49 -10.54 6.30
N ARG A 284 -18.29 -9.47 7.09
CA ARG A 284 -16.98 -8.87 7.36
C ARG A 284 -16.09 -9.80 8.15
N VAL A 285 -14.83 -9.90 7.72
CA VAL A 285 -13.78 -10.63 8.43
C VAL A 285 -12.57 -9.72 8.60
N ALA A 286 -12.22 -9.42 9.86
CA ALA A 286 -11.14 -8.48 10.16
C ALA A 286 -9.78 -9.17 10.28
N TRP A 287 -9.77 -10.44 10.70
CA TRP A 287 -8.56 -11.23 10.88
C TRP A 287 -8.62 -12.53 10.09
N GLU A 288 -7.46 -12.98 9.60
CA GLU A 288 -7.37 -14.20 8.81
C GLU A 288 -7.86 -15.44 9.56
N HIS A 289 -7.55 -15.56 10.86
CA HIS A 289 -7.96 -16.70 11.70
C HIS A 289 -9.49 -16.85 11.85
N GLU A 290 -10.27 -15.78 11.60
CA GLU A 290 -11.73 -15.86 11.62
C GLU A 290 -12.24 -16.73 10.45
N GLN A 291 -11.56 -16.75 9.29
CA GLN A 291 -11.91 -17.65 8.17
C GLN A 291 -11.70 -19.13 8.52
N PHE A 292 -10.59 -19.45 9.19
CA PHE A 292 -10.34 -20.79 9.72
C PHE A 292 -11.42 -21.23 10.70
N SER A 293 -11.86 -20.32 11.56
CA SER A 293 -12.90 -20.60 12.54
C SER A 293 -14.26 -20.88 11.88
N ARG A 294 -14.57 -20.25 10.73
CA ARG A 294 -15.77 -20.56 9.93
C ARG A 294 -15.78 -21.97 9.35
N VAL A 295 -14.61 -22.52 9.03
CA VAL A 295 -14.45 -23.92 8.57
C VAL A 295 -14.10 -24.90 9.71
N ARG A 296 -14.25 -24.46 10.97
CA ARG A 296 -14.02 -25.22 12.22
C ARG A 296 -12.57 -25.57 12.55
N VAL A 297 -11.60 -25.04 11.80
CA VAL A 297 -10.16 -25.19 12.09
C VAL A 297 -9.75 -24.22 13.21
N THR A 298 -8.88 -24.64 14.12
CA THR A 298 -8.33 -23.76 15.16
C THR A 298 -7.26 -22.87 14.56
N ALA A 299 -7.31 -21.56 14.81
CA ALA A 299 -6.30 -20.64 14.30
C ALA A 299 -6.11 -19.44 15.22
N VAL A 300 -4.93 -18.85 15.17
CA VAL A 300 -4.53 -17.64 15.89
C VAL A 300 -3.93 -16.66 14.89
N THR A 301 -4.12 -15.35 15.10
CA THR A 301 -3.38 -14.31 14.35
C THR A 301 -2.40 -13.61 15.29
N LEU A 302 -1.12 -13.62 14.95
CA LEU A 302 -0.10 -12.80 15.61
C LEU A 302 0.00 -11.46 14.89
N SER A 303 -0.19 -10.37 15.63
CA SER A 303 -0.13 -9.01 15.09
C SER A 303 0.30 -8.00 16.15
N GLU A 304 0.90 -6.90 15.70
CA GLU A 304 1.17 -5.72 16.54
C GLU A 304 -0.11 -4.97 16.92
N LEU A 305 -1.17 -5.05 16.10
CA LEU A 305 -2.38 -4.27 16.32
C LEU A 305 -3.16 -4.87 17.49
N SER A 306 -3.40 -4.06 18.52
CA SER A 306 -4.16 -4.49 19.70
C SER A 306 -5.67 -4.62 19.45
N VAL A 307 -6.18 -3.96 18.41
CA VAL A 307 -7.59 -3.92 18.01
C VAL A 307 -7.71 -4.32 16.55
N ALA A 308 -8.81 -5.01 16.22
CA ALA A 308 -9.11 -5.39 14.85
C ALA A 308 -9.29 -4.13 13.96
N PRO A 309 -8.60 -4.05 12.80
CA PRO A 309 -8.73 -2.90 11.92
C PRO A 309 -10.13 -2.78 11.32
N GLU A 310 -10.54 -1.55 10.99
CA GLU A 310 -11.73 -1.22 10.20
C GLU A 310 -11.57 -1.58 8.70
N LEU A 311 -12.60 -1.37 7.87
CA LEU A 311 -12.58 -1.83 6.47
C LEU A 311 -11.46 -1.13 5.72
N LEU A 312 -10.50 -1.89 5.18
CA LEU A 312 -9.37 -1.36 4.42
C LEU A 312 -8.42 -0.48 5.26
N GLN A 313 -8.60 -0.44 6.58
CA GLN A 313 -7.68 0.21 7.51
C GLN A 313 -6.43 -0.65 7.67
N SER A 314 -5.25 -0.03 7.70
CA SER A 314 -3.96 -0.72 7.89
C SER A 314 -3.73 -1.88 6.89
N THR A 315 -4.14 -1.69 5.64
CA THR A 315 -3.98 -2.68 4.56
C THR A 315 -2.90 -2.28 3.55
N GLY A 316 -1.96 -1.40 3.91
CA GLY A 316 -0.95 -0.86 3.00
C GLY A 316 -1.27 0.55 2.50
N GLY A 317 -1.61 1.44 3.44
CA GLY A 317 -1.79 2.86 3.16
C GLY A 317 -0.52 3.49 2.56
N LEU A 318 -0.64 4.68 1.95
CA LEU A 318 0.50 5.33 1.28
C LEU A 318 1.67 5.65 2.20
N TYR A 319 1.44 5.75 3.51
CA TYR A 319 2.49 5.96 4.51
C TYR A 319 3.29 4.68 4.83
N ASP A 320 2.75 3.51 4.51
CA ASP A 320 3.32 2.21 4.86
C ASP A 320 4.50 1.86 3.94
N THR A 321 5.64 2.46 4.25
CA THR A 321 6.89 2.39 3.50
C THR A 321 7.98 1.72 4.32
N ARG A 322 9.12 1.45 3.66
CA ARG A 322 10.27 0.75 4.25
C ARG A 322 10.78 1.33 5.57
N HIS A 323 10.59 2.63 5.78
CA HIS A 323 11.10 3.36 6.96
C HIS A 323 10.34 3.07 8.26
N ILE A 324 9.11 2.58 8.16
CA ILE A 324 8.28 2.26 9.35
C ILE A 324 8.70 0.93 9.95
N VAL A 325 9.19 0.02 9.10
CA VAL A 325 9.54 -1.34 9.51
C VAL A 325 10.92 -1.38 10.17
N ASP A 326 10.96 -1.92 11.38
CA ASP A 326 12.20 -2.27 12.07
C ASP A 326 12.63 -3.71 11.75
N GLU A 327 13.84 -3.85 11.20
CA GLU A 327 14.44 -5.16 10.92
C GLU A 327 14.62 -5.99 12.20
N THR A 328 14.88 -5.34 13.35
CA THR A 328 15.10 -6.05 14.61
C THR A 328 13.80 -6.62 15.18
N ALA A 329 12.68 -5.89 15.01
CA ALA A 329 11.34 -6.35 15.35
C ALA A 329 10.96 -7.60 14.55
N ILE A 330 11.15 -7.58 13.22
CA ILE A 330 10.88 -8.76 12.37
C ILE A 330 11.76 -9.94 12.78
N HIS A 331 13.06 -9.71 13.01
CA HIS A 331 13.98 -10.76 13.45
C HIS A 331 13.50 -11.41 14.76
N ARG A 332 13.07 -10.61 15.73
CA ARG A 332 12.51 -11.10 17.01
C ARG A 332 11.20 -11.85 16.80
N SER A 333 10.31 -11.37 15.93
CA SER A 333 9.04 -12.06 15.62
C SER A 333 9.26 -13.41 14.96
N ILE A 334 10.18 -13.49 14.00
CA ILE A 334 10.55 -14.75 13.35
C ILE A 334 11.10 -15.73 14.38
N LYS A 335 12.03 -15.27 15.23
CA LYS A 335 12.62 -16.10 16.28
C LYS A 335 11.56 -16.57 17.28
N LEU A 336 10.66 -15.69 17.70
CA LEU A 336 9.54 -16.00 18.57
C LEU A 336 8.66 -17.12 17.97
N VAL A 337 8.21 -16.95 16.73
CA VAL A 337 7.31 -17.92 16.07
C VAL A 337 8.05 -19.24 15.81
N ALA A 338 9.25 -19.20 15.25
CA ALA A 338 10.02 -20.40 14.91
C ALA A 338 10.35 -21.23 16.15
N GLU A 339 10.85 -20.59 17.22
CA GLU A 339 11.21 -21.28 18.45
C GLU A 339 9.97 -21.83 19.17
N SER A 340 8.86 -21.08 19.21
CA SER A 340 7.59 -21.57 19.79
C SER A 340 7.07 -22.81 19.04
N LEU A 341 7.09 -22.77 17.71
CA LEU A 341 6.69 -23.92 16.88
C LEU A 341 7.63 -25.11 17.10
N ALA A 342 8.94 -24.90 17.16
CA ALA A 342 9.88 -25.99 17.36
C ALA A 342 9.74 -26.62 18.75
N ARG A 343 9.56 -25.82 19.82
CA ARG A 343 9.29 -26.34 21.17
C ARG A 343 8.04 -27.21 21.22
N HIS A 344 6.98 -26.78 20.53
CA HIS A 344 5.75 -27.56 20.41
C HIS A 344 5.97 -28.88 19.65
N ILE A 345 6.66 -28.85 18.50
CA ILE A 345 6.93 -30.03 17.66
C ILE A 345 7.77 -31.09 18.38
N TYR A 346 8.76 -30.68 19.17
CA TYR A 346 9.68 -31.60 19.86
C TYR A 346 9.32 -31.85 21.34
N GLY A 347 8.20 -31.32 21.83
CA GLY A 347 7.79 -31.49 23.23
C GLY A 347 8.81 -30.95 24.23
N CYS A 348 9.43 -29.81 23.90
CA CYS A 348 10.43 -29.15 24.74
C CYS A 348 9.84 -28.00 25.59
N GLU A 349 8.52 -28.03 25.84
CA GLU A 349 7.81 -27.07 26.68
C GLU A 349 8.45 -26.99 28.09
N GLY A 350 8.67 -25.76 28.59
CA GLY A 350 9.32 -25.52 29.89
C GLY A 350 10.83 -25.80 29.95
N LYS A 351 11.48 -26.22 28.85
CA LYS A 351 12.95 -26.36 28.80
C LYS A 351 13.56 -25.13 28.12
N ASN A 352 14.57 -24.53 28.77
CA ASN A 352 15.36 -23.44 28.20
C ASN A 352 16.34 -23.98 27.13
N ILE A 353 15.78 -24.54 26.07
CA ILE A 353 16.50 -24.98 24.88
C ILE A 353 16.20 -23.95 23.80
N GLN A 354 17.25 -23.45 23.16
CA GLN A 354 17.17 -22.57 22.00
C GLN A 354 17.59 -23.38 20.78
N ILE A 355 16.61 -23.81 19.98
CA ILE A 355 16.84 -24.60 18.77
C ILE A 355 17.42 -23.70 17.69
N PHE A 356 16.92 -22.47 17.56
CA PHE A 356 17.38 -21.46 16.61
C PHE A 356 18.25 -20.40 17.30
N ALA A 357 19.31 -20.84 17.98
CA ALA A 357 20.26 -19.94 18.65
C ALA A 357 21.05 -19.08 17.64
N ASP A 358 21.36 -17.82 17.99
CA ASP A 358 21.97 -16.84 17.08
C ASP A 358 23.41 -17.20 16.66
N ASN A 359 24.10 -18.00 17.46
CA ASN A 359 25.45 -18.51 17.19
C ASN A 359 25.44 -19.86 16.44
N SER A 360 24.26 -20.38 16.11
CA SER A 360 24.13 -21.68 15.46
C SER A 360 24.01 -21.54 13.94
N SER A 361 24.26 -22.63 13.23
CA SER A 361 24.00 -22.65 11.78
C SER A 361 22.53 -22.41 11.45
N LEU A 362 21.60 -22.71 12.37
CA LEU A 362 20.16 -22.54 12.22
C LEU A 362 19.66 -21.15 12.66
N ALA A 363 20.54 -20.17 12.82
CA ALA A 363 20.13 -18.81 13.13
C ALA A 363 19.26 -18.20 12.01
N VAL A 364 18.40 -17.26 12.42
CA VAL A 364 17.68 -16.35 11.52
C VAL A 364 18.72 -15.58 10.70
N ASN A 365 18.50 -15.44 9.39
CA ASN A 365 19.42 -14.75 8.49
C ASN A 365 18.96 -13.29 8.26
N PRO A 366 19.63 -12.28 8.84
CA PRO A 366 19.22 -10.89 8.68
C PRO A 366 19.31 -10.39 7.24
N SER A 367 20.29 -10.86 6.47
CA SER A 367 20.46 -10.46 5.07
C SER A 367 19.33 -10.96 4.18
N TYR A 368 18.81 -12.15 4.48
CA TYR A 368 17.67 -12.74 3.80
C TYR A 368 16.39 -11.93 4.09
N VAL A 369 16.13 -11.66 5.37
CA VAL A 369 14.99 -10.84 5.83
C VAL A 369 15.03 -9.46 5.16
N LYS A 370 16.19 -8.81 5.17
CA LYS A 370 16.37 -7.49 4.55
C LYS A 370 16.10 -7.50 3.04
N SER A 371 16.61 -8.51 2.32
CA SER A 371 16.45 -8.59 0.86
C SER A 371 14.99 -8.75 0.45
N TRP A 372 14.25 -9.61 1.15
CA TRP A 372 12.82 -9.80 0.91
C TRP A 372 12.00 -8.58 1.33
N LEU A 373 12.34 -7.95 2.45
CA LEU A 373 11.69 -6.73 2.88
C LEU A 373 11.89 -5.59 1.87
N ASP A 374 13.11 -5.39 1.38
CA ASP A 374 13.41 -4.37 0.39
C ASP A 374 12.69 -4.62 -0.95
N LEU A 375 12.50 -5.89 -1.33
CA LEU A 375 11.68 -6.26 -2.50
C LEU A 375 10.21 -5.90 -2.27
N LEU A 376 9.61 -6.37 -1.18
CA LEU A 376 8.19 -6.15 -0.88
C LEU A 376 7.85 -4.68 -0.66
N SER A 377 8.77 -3.89 -0.10
CA SER A 377 8.61 -2.44 0.07
C SER A 377 8.65 -1.64 -1.24
N ARG A 378 9.04 -2.25 -2.36
CA ARG A 378 9.08 -1.60 -3.68
C ARG A 378 8.01 -2.12 -4.64
N THR A 379 7.40 -3.25 -4.34
CA THR A 379 6.41 -3.90 -5.20
C THR A 379 4.99 -3.64 -4.68
N PRO A 380 4.14 -2.89 -5.40
CA PRO A 380 2.72 -2.78 -5.06
C PRO A 380 2.00 -4.12 -5.30
N ARG A 381 1.17 -4.55 -4.35
CA ARG A 381 0.57 -5.91 -4.34
C ARG A 381 -0.95 -5.88 -4.17
N VAL A 382 -1.63 -5.05 -4.95
CA VAL A 382 -3.09 -4.93 -4.89
C VAL A 382 -3.73 -6.00 -5.77
N ALA A 383 -4.33 -7.03 -5.14
CA ALA A 383 -4.76 -8.27 -5.77
C ALA A 383 -5.50 -8.13 -7.13
N PRO A 384 -6.50 -7.24 -7.28
CA PRO A 384 -7.23 -7.08 -8.54
C PRO A 384 -6.38 -6.67 -9.73
N PHE A 385 -5.21 -6.09 -9.49
CA PHE A 385 -4.29 -5.60 -10.51
C PHE A 385 -3.06 -6.49 -10.68
N LEU A 386 -2.95 -7.57 -9.89
CA LEU A 386 -1.93 -8.59 -10.07
C LEU A 386 -2.36 -9.58 -11.15
N SER A 387 -1.51 -9.75 -12.15
CA SER A 387 -1.73 -10.78 -13.16
C SER A 387 -1.41 -12.17 -12.61
N LYS A 388 -1.98 -13.24 -13.19
CA LYS A 388 -1.71 -14.62 -12.73
C LYS A 388 -0.22 -15.01 -12.77
N ASN A 389 0.50 -14.44 -13.73
CA ASN A 389 1.92 -14.69 -13.96
C ASN A 389 2.78 -13.49 -13.52
N ASP A 390 2.30 -12.70 -12.55
CA ASP A 390 3.03 -11.54 -12.08
C ASP A 390 4.43 -11.96 -11.55
N PRO A 391 5.50 -11.21 -11.86
CA PRO A 391 6.83 -11.49 -11.37
C PRO A 391 6.88 -11.73 -9.86
N ILE A 392 6.09 -11.01 -9.05
CA ILE A 392 6.11 -11.19 -7.59
C ILE A 392 5.57 -12.56 -7.17
N ILE A 393 4.51 -13.03 -7.81
CA ILE A 393 3.91 -14.35 -7.53
C ILE A 393 4.90 -15.44 -7.93
N SER A 394 5.57 -15.27 -9.07
CA SER A 394 6.60 -16.21 -9.53
C SER A 394 7.81 -16.26 -8.58
N ALA A 395 8.22 -15.11 -8.02
CA ALA A 395 9.29 -15.01 -7.06
C ALA A 395 8.93 -15.69 -5.73
N LEU A 396 7.74 -15.41 -5.18
CA LEU A 396 7.24 -16.03 -3.95
C LEU A 396 7.09 -17.55 -4.10
N LYS A 397 6.56 -18.01 -5.25
CA LYS A 397 6.44 -19.43 -5.56
C LYS A 397 7.81 -20.10 -5.59
N LYS A 398 8.78 -19.47 -6.28
CA LYS A 398 10.14 -20.00 -6.40
C LYS A 398 10.81 -20.11 -5.04
N GLU A 399 10.69 -19.08 -4.21
CA GLU A 399 11.28 -19.09 -2.87
C GLU A 399 10.69 -20.20 -2.00
N LEU A 400 9.35 -20.36 -2.00
CA LEU A 400 8.73 -21.46 -1.28
C LEU A 400 9.15 -22.82 -1.83
N SER A 401 9.36 -22.97 -3.14
CA SER A 401 9.78 -24.26 -3.72
C SER A 401 11.21 -24.64 -3.39
N ASP A 402 12.05 -23.66 -3.07
CA ASP A 402 13.42 -23.95 -2.63
C ASP A 402 13.47 -24.47 -1.18
N HIS A 403 12.44 -24.19 -0.38
CA HIS A 403 12.36 -24.58 1.05
C HIS A 403 11.34 -25.66 1.36
N THR A 404 10.43 -26.00 0.44
CA THR A 404 9.35 -26.99 0.64
C THR A 404 9.36 -28.04 -0.46
N ASP A 405 8.86 -29.25 -0.16
CA ASP A 405 8.91 -30.39 -1.10
C ASP A 405 7.90 -30.23 -2.25
N GLU A 406 6.70 -29.72 -1.95
CA GLU A 406 5.63 -29.53 -2.92
C GLU A 406 5.03 -28.13 -2.82
N VAL A 407 5.00 -27.41 -3.95
CA VAL A 407 4.35 -26.09 -4.06
C VAL A 407 3.21 -26.12 -5.06
N HIS A 408 2.03 -25.71 -4.62
CA HIS A 408 0.84 -25.63 -5.45
C HIS A 408 0.29 -24.20 -5.53
N LEU A 409 -0.18 -23.83 -6.71
CA LEU A 409 -0.79 -22.54 -6.98
C LEU A 409 -2.28 -22.73 -7.24
N GLN A 410 -3.10 -22.04 -6.47
CA GLN A 410 -4.54 -22.00 -6.68
C GLN A 410 -4.94 -20.62 -7.23
N HIS A 411 -5.60 -20.60 -8.38
CA HIS A 411 -6.11 -19.37 -8.98
C HIS A 411 -7.63 -19.33 -8.86
N GLU A 412 -8.14 -18.23 -8.34
CA GLU A 412 -9.57 -18.06 -8.05
C GLU A 412 -10.02 -16.65 -8.45
N SER A 413 -11.32 -16.46 -8.70
CA SER A 413 -11.88 -15.11 -8.91
C SER A 413 -12.19 -14.42 -7.58
N ILE A 414 -12.07 -13.09 -7.50
CA ILE A 414 -12.57 -12.34 -6.33
C ILE A 414 -14.09 -12.28 -6.39
N ASP A 415 -14.75 -12.64 -5.29
CA ASP A 415 -16.22 -12.61 -5.20
C ASP A 415 -16.74 -11.28 -4.62
N GLY A 416 -17.62 -10.63 -5.39
CA GLY A 416 -18.86 -9.99 -4.92
C GLY A 416 -18.87 -8.74 -4.04
N MET A 417 -17.75 -8.24 -3.48
CA MET A 417 -17.83 -7.04 -2.61
C MET A 417 -17.54 -5.72 -3.31
N PHE A 418 -16.60 -5.70 -4.24
CA PHE A 418 -16.13 -4.47 -4.88
C PHE A 418 -16.16 -4.61 -6.40
N SER A 419 -16.56 -3.53 -7.08
CA SER A 419 -16.33 -3.37 -8.51
C SER A 419 -15.04 -2.59 -8.69
N PHE A 420 -14.04 -3.24 -9.27
CA PHE A 420 -12.76 -2.61 -9.54
C PHE A 420 -12.80 -1.94 -10.90
N TYR A 421 -12.12 -0.81 -11.01
CA TYR A 421 -11.91 -0.10 -12.27
C TYR A 421 -10.43 -0.19 -12.63
N ASP A 422 -10.14 -0.34 -13.91
CA ASP A 422 -8.79 -0.23 -14.44
C ASP A 422 -8.32 1.24 -14.45
N SER A 423 -7.08 1.50 -14.85
CA SER A 423 -6.35 2.78 -14.71
C SER A 423 -5.75 3.03 -13.31
N THR A 424 -4.74 2.23 -12.95
CA THR A 424 -3.95 2.42 -11.71
C THR A 424 -2.81 3.43 -11.84
N GLN A 425 -2.40 3.76 -13.07
CA GLN A 425 -1.29 4.66 -13.36
C GLN A 425 -1.70 5.68 -14.43
N ALA A 426 -1.18 6.90 -14.29
CA ALA A 426 -1.46 8.02 -15.17
C ALA A 426 -0.18 8.82 -15.43
N THR A 427 -0.02 9.33 -16.65
CA THR A 427 1.07 10.26 -16.98
C THR A 427 0.55 11.70 -16.89
N LEU A 428 1.15 12.48 -16.00
CA LEU A 428 0.90 13.92 -15.87
C LEU A 428 1.89 14.69 -16.75
N ASN A 429 1.36 15.43 -17.72
CA ASN A 429 2.13 16.33 -18.56
C ASN A 429 1.95 17.77 -18.05
N ILE A 430 3.06 18.42 -17.69
CA ILE A 430 3.06 19.81 -17.21
C ILE A 430 3.63 20.69 -18.33
N TYR A 431 2.78 21.54 -18.89
CA TYR A 431 3.17 22.49 -19.93
C TYR A 431 3.27 23.89 -19.36
N GLN A 432 4.36 24.60 -19.65
CA GLN A 432 4.43 26.03 -19.40
C GLN A 432 3.80 26.77 -20.58
N VAL A 433 2.71 27.49 -20.32
CA VAL A 433 1.98 28.23 -21.33
C VAL A 433 2.65 29.59 -21.52
N ALA A 434 2.98 29.92 -22.77
CA ALA A 434 3.48 31.23 -23.13
C ALA A 434 2.47 32.32 -22.74
N SER A 435 2.97 33.46 -22.25
CA SER A 435 2.13 34.59 -21.89
C SER A 435 1.54 35.26 -23.14
N VAL A 436 0.32 35.79 -23.04
CA VAL A 436 -0.28 36.63 -24.10
C VAL A 436 0.58 37.86 -24.42
N THR A 437 1.41 38.30 -23.46
CA THR A 437 2.41 39.35 -23.69
C THR A 437 3.46 38.95 -24.72
N PHE A 438 3.84 37.68 -24.80
CA PHE A 438 4.74 37.19 -25.85
C PHE A 438 4.10 37.34 -27.23
N ASP A 439 2.84 36.92 -27.39
CA ASP A 439 2.12 37.04 -28.65
C ASP A 439 1.92 38.51 -29.06
N LEU A 440 1.65 39.39 -28.10
CA LEU A 440 1.49 40.83 -28.35
C LEU A 440 2.82 41.50 -28.74
N LEU A 441 3.93 41.11 -28.11
CA LEU A 441 5.27 41.56 -28.49
C LEU A 441 5.66 41.04 -29.88
N LEU A 442 5.34 39.78 -30.18
CA LEU A 442 5.56 39.20 -31.50
C LEU A 442 4.76 39.92 -32.58
N LEU A 443 3.48 40.24 -32.31
CA LEU A 443 2.62 41.02 -33.19
C LEU A 443 3.21 42.43 -33.41
N LEU A 444 3.70 43.08 -32.37
CA LEU A 444 4.32 44.40 -32.47
C LEU A 444 5.63 44.34 -33.29
N ALA A 445 6.45 43.32 -33.09
CA ALA A 445 7.67 43.11 -33.86
C ALA A 445 7.38 42.86 -35.35
N LEU A 446 6.43 41.98 -35.66
CA LEU A 446 5.99 41.71 -37.03
C LEU A 446 5.35 42.95 -37.67
N GLY A 447 4.48 43.65 -36.93
CA GLY A 447 3.82 44.87 -37.40
C GLY A 447 4.82 45.98 -37.69
N SER A 448 5.77 46.23 -36.79
CA SER A 448 6.83 47.23 -37.01
C SER A 448 7.75 46.86 -38.17
N TYR A 449 8.09 45.58 -38.32
CA TYR A 449 8.85 45.09 -39.48
C TYR A 449 8.13 45.36 -40.81
N LEU A 450 6.83 45.04 -40.88
CA LEU A 450 6.03 45.29 -42.09
C LEU A 450 5.89 46.79 -42.40
N ILE A 451 5.71 47.63 -41.38
CA ILE A 451 5.65 49.09 -41.54
C ILE A 451 6.99 49.63 -42.06
N LEU A 452 8.11 49.17 -41.51
CA LEU A 452 9.45 49.57 -41.95
C LEU A 452 9.73 49.10 -43.39
N LEU A 453 9.38 47.84 -43.72
CA LEU A 453 9.53 47.29 -45.06
C LEU A 453 8.70 48.06 -46.08
N PHE A 454 7.44 48.36 -45.76
CA PHE A 454 6.56 49.16 -46.59
C PHE A 454 7.15 50.57 -46.81
N SER A 455 7.60 51.22 -45.73
CA SER A 455 8.21 52.54 -45.81
C SER A 455 9.47 52.54 -46.67
N PHE A 456 10.34 51.53 -46.52
CA PHE A 456 11.54 51.36 -47.32
C PHE A 456 11.22 51.16 -48.82
N LEU A 457 10.24 50.32 -49.15
CA LEU A 457 9.82 50.09 -50.53
C LEU A 457 9.21 51.35 -51.16
N VAL A 458 8.41 52.12 -50.43
CA VAL A 458 7.82 53.37 -50.94
C VAL A 458 8.90 54.44 -51.14
N ILE A 459 9.83 54.60 -50.19
CA ILE A 459 10.94 55.55 -50.31
C ILE A 459 11.81 55.22 -51.54
N THR A 460 12.14 53.94 -51.74
CA THR A 460 13.00 53.51 -52.87
C THR A 460 12.32 53.61 -54.24
N THR A 461 11.00 53.46 -54.32
CA THR A 461 10.27 53.46 -55.60
C THR A 461 9.62 54.79 -55.97
N ARG A 462 9.19 55.61 -55.00
CA ARG A 462 8.40 56.84 -55.24
C ARG A 462 9.00 58.11 -54.63
N GLY A 463 10.07 57.99 -53.83
CA GLY A 463 10.71 59.11 -53.15
C GLY A 463 10.00 59.52 -51.85
N LEU A 464 10.71 60.28 -51.02
CA LEU A 464 10.35 60.53 -49.62
C LEU A 464 9.13 61.44 -49.45
N ASP A 465 8.89 62.34 -50.41
CA ASP A 465 7.80 63.32 -50.37
C ASP A 465 6.41 62.68 -50.50
N ASP A 466 6.29 61.56 -51.21
CA ASP A 466 5.01 60.90 -51.47
C ASP A 466 4.53 60.10 -50.24
N LEU A 467 5.46 59.55 -49.45
CA LEU A 467 5.15 58.90 -48.18
C LEU A 467 4.62 59.93 -47.15
N ILE A 468 5.18 61.14 -47.13
CA ILE A 468 4.74 62.23 -46.26
C ILE A 468 3.35 62.75 -46.67
N ASN A 469 3.07 62.82 -47.98
CA ASN A 469 1.77 63.24 -48.49
C ASN A 469 0.65 62.24 -48.17
N MET A 470 0.95 60.94 -48.06
CA MET A 470 -0.03 59.91 -47.73
C MET A 470 -0.60 60.01 -46.30
N PHE A 471 0.16 60.58 -45.35
CA PHE A 471 -0.27 60.78 -43.97
C PHE A 471 -0.73 62.22 -43.66
N ARG A 472 -0.63 63.15 -44.61
CA ARG A 472 -1.18 64.50 -44.46
C ARG A 472 -2.69 64.49 -44.72
N ARG A 473 -3.48 64.99 -43.76
CA ARG A 473 -4.91 65.25 -43.98
C ARG A 473 -5.07 66.21 -45.18
N PRO A 474 -5.99 65.95 -46.12
CA PRO A 474 -6.24 66.88 -47.21
C PRO A 474 -6.69 68.23 -46.63
N PRO A 475 -6.23 69.36 -47.18
CA PRO A 475 -6.60 70.67 -46.66
C PRO A 475 -8.11 70.86 -46.75
N SER A 476 -8.72 71.34 -45.66
CA SER A 476 -10.16 71.58 -45.61
C SER A 476 -10.55 72.59 -46.68
N ARG A 477 -11.39 72.16 -47.61
CA ARG A 477 -11.89 72.99 -48.69
C ARG A 477 -12.84 74.01 -48.06
N LYS A 478 -12.36 75.22 -47.75
CA LYS A 478 -13.24 76.36 -47.42
C LYS A 478 -14.20 76.53 -48.61
N ALA A 479 -15.49 76.33 -48.35
CA ALA A 479 -16.54 76.65 -49.31
C ALA A 479 -16.49 78.16 -49.59
N LYS A 480 -16.34 78.54 -50.86
CA LYS A 480 -16.64 79.90 -51.31
C LYS A 480 -18.16 80.08 -51.18
N ALA A 481 -18.57 80.97 -50.28
CA ALA A 481 -19.92 81.55 -50.31
C ALA A 481 -20.07 82.38 -51.59
N ALA A 482 -21.30 82.37 -52.13
CA ALA A 482 -21.71 83.04 -53.35
C ALA A 482 -21.49 84.56 -53.32
#